data_AF-A0A960LIX4-F1
#
_entry.id   AF-A0A960LIX4-F1
#
_cell.length_a   1.000
_cell.length_b   1.000
_cell.length_c   1.000
_cell.angle_alpha   90.00
_cell.angle_beta   90.00
_cell.angle_gamma   90.00
#
_symmetry.space_group_name_H-M   'P 1'
#
loop_
_entity.id
_entity.type
_entity.pdbx_description
1 polymer ?
#
loop_
_entity_poly.entity_id
_entity_poly.type
_entity_poly.pdbx_seq_one_letter_code
_entity_poly.pdbx_strand_id
1 'polypeptide(L)'
;MSDHSSLPDKDDDLATRRDDLFDDANGDLALGDLAAAVEKYRGCVEIDPDFFDGWHALGMALMKVGQLREAIGAGLQATTLKPNDLLAWTSLSQMYVQDGQIGAAEDAKANARILSLGGRIVKEES
;
A
#
# COMPACT_ATOMS: atom_id res chain seq x y z
N MET A 1 -7.33 -31.44 -33.22
CA MET A 1 -6.78 -30.12 -32.90
C MET A 1 -7.70 -29.58 -31.82
N SER A 2 -7.30 -29.70 -30.57
CA SER A 2 -8.11 -29.26 -29.44
C SER A 2 -7.83 -27.78 -29.25
N ASP A 3 -8.73 -26.93 -29.72
CA ASP A 3 -8.74 -25.51 -29.36
C ASP A 3 -9.04 -25.43 -27.86
N HIS A 4 -7.99 -25.34 -27.07
CA HIS A 4 -8.08 -24.88 -25.69
C HIS A 4 -8.26 -23.36 -25.77
N SER A 5 -9.48 -22.90 -26.07
CA SER A 5 -9.90 -21.56 -25.65
C SER A 5 -9.94 -21.59 -24.13
N SER A 6 -8.79 -21.33 -23.50
CA SER A 6 -8.77 -20.83 -22.13
C SER A 6 -9.59 -19.54 -22.14
N LEU A 7 -10.80 -19.64 -21.62
CA LEU A 7 -11.52 -18.46 -21.13
C LEU A 7 -10.53 -17.70 -20.24
N PRO A 8 -10.38 -16.37 -20.39
CA PRO A 8 -9.60 -15.62 -19.42
C PRO A 8 -10.17 -15.94 -18.04
N ASP A 9 -9.33 -16.49 -17.16
CA ASP A 9 -9.69 -16.74 -15.78
C ASP A 9 -10.22 -15.43 -15.22
N LYS A 10 -11.34 -15.46 -14.50
CA LYS A 10 -11.95 -14.24 -13.94
C LYS A 10 -10.97 -13.46 -13.05
N ASP A 11 -9.97 -14.14 -12.52
CA ASP A 11 -8.88 -13.57 -11.73
C ASP A 11 -7.89 -12.74 -12.59
N ASP A 12 -7.70 -13.08 -13.87
CA ASP A 12 -6.86 -12.33 -14.82
C ASP A 12 -7.54 -10.99 -15.21
N ASP A 13 -8.87 -11.00 -15.33
CA ASP A 13 -9.69 -9.79 -15.57
C ASP A 13 -9.65 -8.84 -14.36
N LEU A 14 -9.67 -9.38 -13.14
CA LEU A 14 -9.57 -8.59 -11.91
C LEU A 14 -8.18 -7.99 -11.70
N ALA A 15 -7.12 -8.76 -11.94
CA ALA A 15 -5.74 -8.25 -11.85
C ALA A 15 -5.49 -7.13 -12.88
N THR A 16 -5.95 -7.33 -14.11
CA THR A 16 -5.89 -6.30 -15.16
C THR A 16 -6.66 -5.05 -14.73
N ARG A 17 -7.88 -5.22 -14.19
CA ARG A 17 -8.70 -4.11 -13.72
C ARG A 17 -8.09 -3.36 -12.54
N ARG A 18 -7.41 -4.06 -11.62
CA ARG A 18 -6.64 -3.45 -10.53
C ARG A 18 -5.52 -2.58 -11.08
N ASP A 19 -4.77 -3.08 -12.06
CA ASP A 19 -3.64 -2.38 -12.66
C ASP A 19 -4.10 -1.15 -13.44
N ASP A 20 -5.18 -1.26 -14.22
CA ASP A 20 -5.82 -0.12 -14.89
C ASP A 20 -6.26 0.96 -13.88
N LEU A 21 -6.89 0.55 -12.77
CA LEU A 21 -7.27 1.48 -11.71
C LEU A 21 -6.07 2.14 -11.06
N PHE A 22 -4.96 1.41 -10.90
CA PHE A 22 -3.74 1.93 -10.29
C PHE A 22 -3.06 2.96 -11.19
N ASP A 23 -3.01 2.70 -12.50
CA ASP A 23 -2.47 3.63 -13.48
C ASP A 23 -3.34 4.90 -13.60
N ASP A 24 -4.66 4.74 -13.61
CA ASP A 24 -5.60 5.86 -13.57
C ASP A 24 -5.43 6.70 -12.28
N ALA A 25 -5.28 6.04 -11.13
CA ALA A 25 -5.04 6.70 -9.84
C ALA A 25 -3.73 7.49 -9.85
N ASN A 26 -2.66 6.93 -10.43
CA ASN A 26 -1.39 7.63 -10.61
C ASN A 26 -1.56 8.85 -11.52
N GLY A 27 -2.38 8.75 -12.56
CA GLY A 27 -2.76 9.87 -13.42
C GLY A 27 -3.42 11.00 -12.64
N ASP A 28 -4.46 10.69 -11.87
CA ASP A 28 -5.16 11.67 -11.02
C ASP A 28 -4.22 12.29 -9.97
N LEU A 29 -3.37 11.48 -9.35
CA LEU A 29 -2.38 11.94 -8.38
C LEU A 29 -1.42 12.97 -9.01
N ALA A 30 -0.99 12.74 -10.25
CA ALA A 30 -0.14 13.64 -11.01
C ALA A 30 -0.85 14.93 -11.43
N LEU A 31 -2.15 14.86 -11.71
CA LEU A 31 -3.00 16.02 -11.99
C LEU A 31 -3.34 16.83 -10.73
N GLY A 32 -3.13 16.26 -9.54
CA GLY A 32 -3.45 16.88 -8.26
C GLY A 32 -4.86 16.58 -7.75
N ASP A 33 -5.60 15.71 -8.44
CA ASP A 33 -6.92 15.22 -8.04
C ASP A 33 -6.80 14.11 -7.00
N LEU A 34 -6.24 14.47 -5.84
CA LEU A 34 -5.89 13.54 -4.77
C LEU A 34 -7.09 12.74 -4.26
N ALA A 35 -8.29 13.34 -4.24
CA ALA A 35 -9.51 12.67 -3.80
C ALA A 35 -9.91 11.53 -4.76
N ALA A 36 -9.82 11.76 -6.07
CA ALA A 36 -10.13 10.74 -7.06
C ALA A 36 -9.07 9.62 -7.05
N ALA A 37 -7.79 9.98 -6.89
CA ALA A 37 -6.70 9.01 -6.74
C ALA A 37 -6.93 8.09 -5.54
N VAL A 38 -7.31 8.64 -4.37
CA VAL A 38 -7.61 7.85 -3.16
C VAL A 38 -8.71 6.83 -3.42
N GLU A 39 -9.83 7.24 -4.02
CA GLU A 39 -10.94 6.33 -4.31
C GLU A 39 -10.53 5.20 -5.26
N LYS A 40 -9.72 5.51 -6.27
CA LYS A 40 -9.20 4.49 -7.20
C LYS A 40 -8.21 3.53 -6.52
N TYR A 41 -7.29 4.04 -5.71
CA TYR A 41 -6.37 3.21 -4.93
C TYR A 41 -7.10 2.32 -3.92
N ARG A 42 -8.21 2.79 -3.32
CA ARG A 42 -9.10 1.93 -2.51
C ARG A 42 -9.62 0.76 -3.34
N GLY A 43 -10.12 1.04 -4.55
CA GLY A 43 -10.55 0.00 -5.48
C GLY A 43 -9.44 -1.02 -5.79
N CYS A 44 -8.19 -0.59 -5.94
CA CYS A 44 -7.06 -1.51 -6.14
C CYS A 44 -6.89 -2.48 -4.96
N VAL A 45 -6.92 -1.97 -3.73
CA VAL A 45 -6.74 -2.81 -2.52
C VAL A 45 -8.00 -3.61 -2.15
N GLU A 46 -9.17 -3.22 -2.65
CA GLU A 46 -10.40 -4.01 -2.53
C GLU A 46 -10.42 -5.18 -3.51
N ILE A 47 -9.89 -4.99 -4.73
CA ILE A 47 -9.74 -6.07 -5.71
C ILE A 47 -8.65 -7.04 -5.27
N ASP A 48 -7.51 -6.50 -4.84
CA ASP A 48 -6.36 -7.27 -4.38
C ASP A 48 -5.84 -6.74 -3.03
N PRO A 49 -6.28 -7.32 -1.91
CA PRO A 49 -5.83 -6.90 -0.58
C PRO A 49 -4.35 -7.23 -0.33
N ASP A 50 -3.72 -8.08 -1.16
CA ASP A 50 -2.31 -8.41 -1.08
C ASP A 50 -1.44 -7.51 -1.99
N PHE A 51 -2.05 -6.50 -2.62
CA PHE A 51 -1.34 -5.57 -3.50
C PHE A 51 -0.60 -4.48 -2.71
N PHE A 52 0.68 -4.74 -2.42
CA PHE A 52 1.56 -3.84 -1.69
C PHE A 52 1.61 -2.41 -2.28
N ASP A 53 1.78 -2.29 -3.59
CA ASP A 53 1.94 -0.99 -4.25
C ASP A 53 0.65 -0.15 -4.14
N GLY A 54 -0.52 -0.79 -4.18
CA GLY A 54 -1.81 -0.17 -3.93
C GLY A 54 -1.93 0.39 -2.51
N TRP A 55 -1.60 -0.41 -1.48
CA TRP A 55 -1.62 0.07 -0.09
C TRP A 55 -0.63 1.20 0.16
N HIS A 56 0.57 1.09 -0.40
CA HIS A 56 1.59 2.13 -0.28
C HIS A 56 1.15 3.44 -0.94
N ALA A 57 0.65 3.38 -2.18
CA ALA A 57 0.17 4.55 -2.92
C ALA A 57 -1.08 5.17 -2.27
N LEU A 58 -2.03 4.34 -1.81
CA LEU A 58 -3.20 4.77 -1.04
C LEU A 58 -2.78 5.57 0.19
N GLY A 59 -1.84 5.03 0.97
CA GLY A 59 -1.31 5.70 2.15
C GLY A 59 -0.69 7.07 1.83
N MET A 60 0.14 7.15 0.79
CA MET A 60 0.74 8.42 0.35
C MET A 60 -0.31 9.44 -0.12
N ALA A 61 -1.31 9.00 -0.87
CA ALA A 61 -2.40 9.85 -1.33
C ALA A 61 -3.24 10.37 -0.14
N LEU A 62 -3.56 9.49 0.81
CA LEU A 62 -4.26 9.81 2.06
C LEU A 62 -3.49 10.83 2.91
N MET A 63 -2.16 10.71 2.99
CA MET A 63 -1.32 11.71 3.66
C MET A 63 -1.44 13.09 3.00
N LYS A 64 -1.46 13.14 1.67
CA LYS A 64 -1.57 14.42 0.92
C LYS A 64 -2.93 15.08 1.11
N VAL A 65 -4.02 14.31 1.22
CA VAL A 65 -5.36 14.85 1.52
C VAL A 65 -5.58 15.14 3.02
N GLY A 66 -4.62 14.79 3.89
CA GLY A 66 -4.70 14.99 5.34
C GLY A 66 -5.53 13.94 6.09
N GLN A 67 -5.89 12.83 5.45
CA GLN A 67 -6.60 11.70 6.07
C GLN A 67 -5.60 10.75 6.74
N LEU A 68 -4.92 11.24 7.77
CA LEU A 68 -3.74 10.60 8.36
C LEU A 68 -4.05 9.28 9.06
N ARG A 69 -5.19 9.18 9.74
CA ARG A 69 -5.62 7.93 10.39
C ARG A 69 -5.76 6.78 9.41
N GLU A 70 -6.32 7.07 8.24
CA GLU A 70 -6.54 6.06 7.22
C GLU A 70 -5.24 5.75 6.46
N ALA A 71 -4.39 6.76 6.26
CA ALA A 71 -3.04 6.55 5.76
C ALA A 71 -2.24 5.57 6.63
N ILE A 72 -2.29 5.75 7.97
CA ILE A 72 -1.68 4.83 8.93
C ILE A 72 -2.25 3.40 8.76
N GLY A 73 -3.56 3.26 8.59
CA GLY A 73 -4.20 1.97 8.29
C GLY A 73 -3.61 1.30 7.05
N ALA A 74 -3.45 2.05 5.96
CA ALA A 74 -2.85 1.57 4.73
C ALA A 74 -1.36 1.18 4.91
N GLY A 75 -0.59 2.00 5.63
CA GLY A 75 0.81 1.69 5.97
C GLY A 75 0.94 0.43 6.83
N LEU A 76 0.03 0.21 7.78
CA LEU A 76 -0.01 -1.01 8.60
C LEU A 76 -0.28 -2.25 7.75
N GLN A 77 -1.18 -2.17 6.77
CA GLN A 77 -1.38 -3.26 5.80
C GLN A 77 -0.13 -3.50 4.97
N ALA A 78 0.50 -2.45 4.44
CA ALA A 78 1.76 -2.58 3.70
C ALA A 78 2.86 -3.27 4.52
N THR A 79 3.01 -2.95 5.81
CA THR A 79 3.96 -3.65 6.70
C THR A 79 3.53 -5.08 7.05
N THR A 80 2.25 -5.42 6.90
CA THR A 80 1.75 -6.78 7.12
C THR A 80 2.02 -7.65 5.89
N LEU A 81 1.82 -7.11 4.69
CA LEU A 81 2.13 -7.77 3.42
C LEU A 81 3.62 -7.97 3.23
N LYS A 82 4.41 -6.93 3.52
CA LYS A 82 5.87 -6.97 3.41
C LYS A 82 6.54 -6.50 4.69
N PRO A 83 6.56 -7.34 5.75
CA PRO A 83 7.16 -6.99 7.03
C PRO A 83 8.69 -6.85 6.96
N ASN A 84 9.32 -7.42 5.94
CA ASN A 84 10.76 -7.31 5.72
C ASN A 84 11.14 -6.25 4.67
N ASP A 85 10.19 -5.40 4.28
CA ASP A 85 10.45 -4.31 3.33
C ASP A 85 10.72 -3.01 4.08
N LEU A 86 11.91 -2.44 3.84
CA LEU A 86 12.35 -1.20 4.45
C LEU A 86 11.42 -0.03 4.11
N LEU A 87 10.89 -0.01 2.88
CA LEU A 87 10.02 1.06 2.40
C LEU A 87 8.71 1.08 3.20
N ALA A 88 8.12 -0.09 3.47
CA ALA A 88 6.87 -0.20 4.21
C ALA A 88 6.95 0.48 5.59
N TRP A 89 8.01 0.16 6.35
CA TRP A 89 8.23 0.73 7.69
C TRP A 89 8.61 2.20 7.66
N THR A 90 9.36 2.62 6.64
CA THR A 90 9.73 4.03 6.44
C THR A 90 8.49 4.87 6.14
N SER A 91 7.62 4.40 5.25
CA SER A 91 6.37 5.08 4.89
C SER A 91 5.41 5.12 6.09
N LEU A 92 5.26 4.03 6.83
CA LEU A 92 4.45 4.01 8.06
C LEU A 92 4.99 4.99 9.12
N SER A 93 6.30 5.05 9.32
CA SER A 93 6.92 6.03 10.22
C SER A 93 6.58 7.46 9.79
N GLN A 94 6.69 7.76 8.49
CA GLN A 94 6.35 9.08 7.96
C GLN A 94 4.87 9.44 8.19
N MET A 95 3.96 8.49 8.01
CA MET A 95 2.52 8.66 8.28
C MET A 95 2.27 9.02 9.75
N TYR A 96 2.90 8.32 10.68
CA TYR A 96 2.80 8.61 12.11
C TYR A 96 3.40 9.98 12.49
N VAL A 97 4.53 10.36 11.90
CA VAL A 97 5.11 11.70 12.11
C VAL A 97 4.12 12.77 11.70
N GLN A 98 3.47 12.60 10.54
CA GLN A 98 2.52 13.58 10.03
C GLN A 98 1.24 13.66 10.89
N ASP A 99 0.77 12.52 11.45
CA ASP A 99 -0.34 12.49 12.43
C ASP A 99 0.04 13.08 13.80
N GLY A 100 1.34 13.24 14.07
CA GLY A 100 1.86 13.72 15.36
C GLY A 100 2.10 12.60 16.38
N GLN A 101 1.97 11.34 15.98
CA GLN A 101 2.23 10.17 16.83
C GLN A 101 3.71 9.82 16.86
N ILE A 102 4.52 10.68 17.48
CA ILE A 102 5.98 10.55 17.49
C ILE A 102 6.46 9.22 18.10
N GLY A 103 5.76 8.69 19.11
CA GLY A 103 6.10 7.39 19.70
C GLY A 103 6.03 6.26 18.69
N ALA A 104 4.88 6.10 18.03
CA ALA A 104 4.68 5.06 17.01
C ALA A 104 5.56 5.26 15.77
N ALA A 105 5.86 6.52 15.42
CA ALA A 105 6.81 6.83 14.35
C ALA A 105 8.22 6.30 14.66
N GLU A 106 8.71 6.46 15.88
CA GLU A 106 10.02 5.97 16.30
C GLU A 106 10.06 4.44 16.37
N ASP A 107 8.97 3.78 16.80
CA ASP A 107 8.85 2.31 16.73
C ASP A 107 8.94 1.80 15.29
N ALA A 108 8.17 2.40 14.36
CA ALA A 108 8.22 2.04 12.94
C ALA A 108 9.60 2.30 12.32
N LYS A 109 10.27 3.39 12.72
CA LYS A 109 11.63 3.71 12.29
C LYS A 109 12.68 2.76 12.86
N ALA A 110 12.49 2.28 14.10
CA ALA A 110 13.36 1.28 14.69
C ALA A 110 13.28 -0.03 13.90
N ASN A 111 12.07 -0.43 13.51
CA ASN A 111 11.83 -1.56 12.61
C ASN A 111 12.54 -1.38 11.26
N ALA A 112 12.36 -0.22 10.61
CA ALA A 112 13.10 0.10 9.38
C ALA A 112 14.62 0.01 9.58
N ARG A 113 15.14 0.51 10.71
CA ARG A 113 16.58 0.45 11.02
C ARG A 113 17.09 -0.99 11.19
N ILE A 114 16.31 -1.87 11.81
CA ILE A 114 16.65 -3.29 11.94
C ILE A 114 16.84 -3.91 10.54
N LEU A 115 15.89 -3.67 9.62
CA LEU A 115 15.96 -4.15 8.25
C LEU A 115 17.16 -3.56 7.49
N SER A 116 17.42 -2.25 7.66
CA SER A 116 18.57 -1.57 7.04
C SER A 116 19.91 -2.15 7.50
N LEU A 117 19.98 -2.76 8.69
CA LEU A 117 21.18 -3.40 9.23
C LEU A 117 21.27 -4.90 8.86
N GLY A 118 20.37 -5.40 8.00
CA GLY A 118 20.31 -6.80 7.60
C GLY A 118 19.54 -7.70 8.58
N GLY A 119 18.85 -7.13 9.56
CA GLY A 119 17.92 -7.86 10.41
C GLY A 119 16.64 -8.25 9.66
N ARG A 120 15.81 -9.09 10.27
CA ARG A 120 14.47 -9.43 9.79
C ARG A 120 13.44 -9.17 10.87
N ILE A 121 12.27 -8.75 10.45
CA ILE A 121 11.11 -8.61 11.30
C ILE A 121 10.25 -9.85 11.09
N VAL A 122 10.06 -10.60 12.16
CA VAL A 122 9.18 -11.75 12.21
C VAL A 122 7.96 -11.30 13.00
N LYS A 123 6.81 -11.15 12.34
CA LYS A 123 5.54 -11.11 13.07
C LYS A 123 5.30 -12.54 13.54
N GLU A 124 5.27 -12.76 14.85
CA GLU A 124 4.76 -14.01 15.40
C GLU A 124 3.26 -14.06 15.09
N GLU A 125 2.90 -14.81 14.06
CA GLU A 125 1.52 -15.26 13.87
C GLU A 125 1.20 -16.21 15.02
N SER A 126 0.43 -15.74 16.00
CA SER A 126 -0.04 -16.52 17.15
C SER A 126 -1.29 -17.31 16.80
#